data_AF-A0A2I0QD27-F1
#
_entry.id   AF-A0A2I0QD27-F1
#
_cell.length_a   1.000
_cell.length_b   1.000
_cell.length_c   1.000
_cell.angle_alpha   90.00
_cell.angle_beta   90.00
_cell.angle_gamma   90.00
#
_symmetry.space_group_name_H-M   'P 1'
#
loop_
_entity.id
_entity.type
_entity.pdbx_description
1 polymer ?
#
loop_
_entity_poly.entity_id
_entity_poly.type
_entity_poly.pdbx_seq_one_letter_code
_entity_poly.pdbx_strand_id
1 'polypeptide(L)'
;MKFDLHIHSKYSYDSFSDPLEIVKAAKRKGVDVISITDHDNMNAYKNFTNKSEIIIIPGMEVKTNLGDIIGLFLNTELKSRNFFEVIDEIREQDGVIVLPHPYRRKCNPEEIVGYVDLVEVINSRSNDMENTYAEKLCGMSNKKPITGSDAHACFEIGSAITEMNEYSNDLDK
;
A
#
# COMPACT_ATOMS: atom_id res chain seq x y z
N MET A 1 3.89 -15.27 5.80
CA MET A 1 3.98 -13.84 6.16
C MET A 1 2.67 -13.14 5.81
N LYS A 2 2.23 -12.22 6.67
CA LYS A 2 1.01 -11.40 6.54
C LYS A 2 1.35 -9.94 6.31
N PHE A 3 0.81 -9.34 5.26
CA PHE A 3 1.13 -7.99 4.80
C PHE A 3 -0.11 -7.09 4.87
N ASP A 4 0.06 -5.88 5.37
CA ASP A 4 -0.92 -4.78 5.26
C ASP A 4 -0.20 -3.52 4.76
N LEU A 5 -0.31 -3.25 3.47
CA LEU A 5 0.55 -2.32 2.76
C LEU A 5 -0.10 -0.96 2.48
N HIS A 6 -1.25 -0.68 3.10
CA HIS A 6 -2.02 0.53 2.90
C HIS A 6 -2.61 0.99 4.26
N ILE A 7 -1.90 1.89 4.93
CA ILE A 7 -2.23 2.37 6.29
C ILE A 7 -1.91 3.86 6.38
N HIS A 8 -2.78 4.63 7.03
CA HIS A 8 -2.61 6.05 7.30
C HIS A 8 -2.31 6.31 8.78
N SER A 9 -1.48 7.31 9.03
CA SER A 9 -1.07 7.81 10.33
C SER A 9 -1.47 9.27 10.52
N LYS A 10 -1.20 9.81 11.70
CA LYS A 10 -1.41 11.23 12.04
C LYS A 10 -0.72 12.24 11.12
N TYR A 11 0.18 11.79 10.23
CA TYR A 11 0.81 12.64 9.22
C TYR A 11 0.03 12.70 7.90
N SER A 12 -0.96 11.85 7.70
CA SER A 12 -2.04 12.04 6.73
C SER A 12 -3.13 12.94 7.32
N TYR A 13 -3.89 13.62 6.46
CA TYR A 13 -4.92 14.57 6.89
C TYR A 13 -6.18 13.91 7.50
N ASP A 14 -6.30 12.60 7.36
CA ASP A 14 -7.50 11.81 7.63
C ASP A 14 -7.33 10.75 8.73
N SER A 15 -6.16 10.69 9.37
CA SER A 15 -5.87 9.77 10.47
C SER A 15 -5.34 10.51 11.70
N PHE A 16 -5.51 9.89 12.87
CA PHE A 16 -4.94 10.34 14.15
C PHE A 16 -3.99 9.30 14.75
N SER A 17 -3.71 8.21 14.03
CA SER A 17 -2.96 7.07 14.54
C SER A 17 -1.46 7.40 14.62
N ASP A 18 -0.86 7.25 15.80
CA ASP A 18 0.58 7.42 15.95
C ASP A 18 1.34 6.27 15.26
N PRO A 19 2.40 6.53 14.46
CA PRO A 19 3.14 5.47 13.77
C PRO A 19 3.66 4.34 14.68
N LEU A 20 4.04 4.64 15.93
CA LEU A 20 4.48 3.60 16.87
C LEU A 20 3.30 2.77 17.38
N GLU A 21 2.11 3.36 17.52
CA GLU A 21 0.89 2.63 17.89
C GLU A 21 0.37 1.78 16.73
N ILE A 22 0.55 2.22 15.47
CA ILE A 22 0.30 1.42 14.26
C ILE A 22 1.14 0.14 14.31
N VAL A 23 2.45 0.26 14.52
CA VAL A 23 3.37 -0.89 14.62
C VAL A 23 2.94 -1.85 15.73
N LYS A 24 2.63 -1.34 16.93
CA LYS A 24 2.15 -2.16 18.05
C LYS A 24 0.83 -2.86 17.73
N ALA A 25 -0.09 -2.18 17.05
CA ALA A 25 -1.38 -2.74 16.66
C ALA A 25 -1.23 -3.84 15.60
N ALA A 26 -0.42 -3.61 14.57
CA ALA A 26 -0.06 -4.60 13.56
C ALA A 26 0.52 -5.87 14.21
N LYS A 27 1.51 -5.70 15.11
CA LYS A 27 2.12 -6.81 15.85
C LYS A 27 1.08 -7.60 16.68
N ARG A 28 0.22 -6.92 17.44
CA ARG A 28 -0.85 -7.57 18.23
C ARG A 28 -1.81 -8.38 17.38
N LYS A 29 -2.00 -7.99 16.12
CA LYS A 29 -2.87 -8.66 15.15
C LYS A 29 -2.13 -9.72 14.32
N GLY A 30 -0.84 -9.94 14.57
CA GLY A 30 -0.03 -10.91 13.84
C GLY A 30 0.27 -10.49 12.40
N VAL A 31 0.26 -9.18 12.10
CA VAL A 31 0.72 -8.67 10.80
C VAL A 31 2.25 -8.56 10.85
N ASP A 32 2.92 -9.21 9.90
CA ASP A 32 4.38 -9.34 9.86
C ASP A 32 5.05 -8.17 9.13
N VAL A 33 4.34 -7.59 8.16
CA VAL A 33 4.85 -6.51 7.30
C VAL A 33 3.79 -5.45 7.13
N ILE A 34 4.18 -4.18 7.33
CA ILE A 34 3.31 -3.05 7.07
C ILE A 34 3.96 -2.00 6.17
N SER A 35 3.13 -1.17 5.54
CA SER A 35 3.53 0.11 4.96
C SER A 35 2.58 1.20 5.44
N ILE A 36 3.12 2.34 5.87
CA ILE A 36 2.35 3.53 6.24
C ILE A 36 2.40 4.49 5.05
N THR A 37 1.36 4.46 4.24
CA THR A 37 1.26 5.16 2.96
C THR A 37 0.51 6.48 3.12
N ASP A 38 0.99 7.34 4.01
CA ASP A 38 0.37 8.66 4.24
C ASP A 38 0.24 9.45 2.94
N HIS A 39 -0.85 10.23 2.83
CA HIS A 39 -1.09 11.05 1.66
C HIS A 39 0.00 12.12 1.49
N ASP A 40 0.62 12.14 0.31
CA ASP A 40 1.50 13.21 -0.15
C ASP A 40 2.79 13.42 0.69
N ASN A 41 3.14 12.52 1.62
CA ASN A 41 4.36 12.63 2.44
C ASN A 41 4.84 11.30 3.06
N MET A 42 6.06 11.29 3.59
CA MET A 42 6.68 10.15 4.28
C MET A 42 7.08 10.49 5.73
N ASN A 43 6.40 11.44 6.37
CA ASN A 43 6.79 11.92 7.70
C ASN A 43 6.71 10.85 8.81
N ALA A 44 5.84 9.84 8.65
CA ALA A 44 5.74 8.71 9.57
C ALA A 44 7.08 8.00 9.79
N TYR A 45 7.95 7.99 8.78
CA TYR A 45 9.19 7.22 8.80
C TYR A 45 10.36 7.88 9.52
N LYS A 46 10.27 9.20 9.80
CA LYS A 46 11.35 9.98 10.44
C LYS A 46 11.78 9.44 11.80
N ASN A 47 10.88 8.76 12.51
CA ASN A 47 11.10 8.27 13.87
C ASN A 47 11.25 6.75 13.96
N PHE A 48 11.18 6.03 12.83
CA PHE A 48 11.44 4.59 12.87
C PHE A 48 12.94 4.33 12.99
N THR A 49 13.28 3.37 13.85
CA THR A 49 14.64 2.86 14.00
C THR A 49 14.72 1.46 13.40
N ASN A 50 15.92 1.01 13.04
CA ASN A 50 16.16 -0.33 12.47
C ASN A 50 15.80 -1.50 13.42
N LYS A 51 15.24 -1.24 14.61
CA LYS A 51 14.88 -2.24 15.62
C LYS A 51 13.36 -2.46 15.74
N SER A 52 12.62 -2.27 14.65
CA SER A 52 11.20 -2.67 14.63
C SER A 52 11.06 -4.18 14.78
N GLU A 53 10.05 -4.62 15.50
CA GLU A 53 9.74 -6.04 15.71
C GLU A 53 8.98 -6.67 14.52
N ILE A 54 8.49 -5.83 13.61
CA ILE A 54 7.88 -6.21 12.33
C ILE A 54 8.59 -5.47 11.19
N ILE A 55 8.46 -5.96 9.96
CA ILE A 55 9.04 -5.29 8.80
C ILE A 55 8.18 -4.07 8.45
N ILE A 56 8.83 -2.93 8.26
CA ILE A 56 8.19 -1.68 7.84
C ILE A 56 8.76 -1.33 6.46
N ILE A 57 7.90 -1.36 5.44
CA ILE A 57 8.24 -0.94 4.09
C ILE A 57 7.94 0.57 3.99
N PRO A 58 8.92 1.41 3.60
CA PRO A 58 8.68 2.81 3.28
C PRO A 58 7.75 2.95 2.07
N GLY A 59 6.72 3.77 2.19
CA GLY A 59 5.79 4.03 1.11
C GLY A 59 5.02 5.33 1.31
N MET A 60 4.25 5.70 0.29
CA MET A 60 3.51 6.95 0.22
C MET A 60 2.37 6.78 -0.76
N GLU A 61 1.18 7.27 -0.41
CA GLU A 61 0.07 7.39 -1.36
C GLU A 61 0.08 8.80 -1.97
N VAL A 62 -0.05 8.88 -3.28
CA VAL A 62 -0.08 10.14 -4.02
C VAL A 62 -1.34 10.20 -4.84
N LYS A 63 -2.08 11.28 -4.67
CA LYS A 63 -3.18 11.62 -5.55
C LYS A 63 -2.65 12.24 -6.84
N THR A 64 -2.81 11.52 -7.96
CA THR A 64 -2.39 12.00 -9.28
C THR A 64 -3.57 12.59 -10.06
N ASN A 65 -3.30 13.13 -11.24
CA ASN A 65 -4.34 13.58 -12.17
C ASN A 65 -5.17 12.43 -12.79
N LEU A 66 -4.74 11.16 -12.67
CA LEU A 66 -5.45 9.99 -13.21
C LEU A 66 -5.96 9.01 -12.15
N GLY A 67 -5.75 9.29 -10.86
CA GLY A 67 -6.12 8.40 -9.76
C GLY A 67 -5.05 8.37 -8.68
N ASP A 68 -5.34 7.66 -7.59
CA ASP A 68 -4.38 7.49 -6.50
C ASP A 68 -3.36 6.39 -6.87
N ILE A 69 -2.11 6.56 -6.45
CA ILE A 69 -1.02 5.60 -6.63
C ILE A 69 -0.24 5.49 -5.34
N ILE A 70 0.10 4.26 -4.96
CA ILE A 70 1.03 4.00 -3.87
C ILE A 70 2.39 3.62 -4.46
N GLY A 71 3.43 4.30 -4.01
CA GLY A 71 4.81 3.86 -4.17
C GLY A 71 5.28 3.15 -2.91
N LEU A 72 5.84 1.96 -3.06
CA LEU A 72 6.49 1.20 -1.98
C LEU A 72 8.01 1.14 -2.20
N PHE A 73 8.76 0.85 -1.14
CA PHE A 73 10.22 0.84 -1.10
C PHE A 73 10.86 2.20 -1.45
N LEU A 74 10.19 3.29 -1.10
CA LEU A 74 10.67 4.64 -1.39
C LEU A 74 11.81 5.05 -0.45
N ASN A 75 12.81 5.73 -0.99
CA ASN A 75 13.90 6.32 -0.22
C ASN A 75 13.65 7.80 0.09
N THR A 76 12.89 8.49 -0.78
CA THR A 76 12.53 9.91 -0.68
C THR A 76 11.09 10.14 -1.13
N GLU A 77 10.48 11.22 -0.64
CA GLU A 77 9.12 11.62 -1.02
C GLU A 77 8.97 11.90 -2.51
N LEU A 78 7.82 11.51 -3.06
CA LEU A 78 7.42 11.78 -4.44
C LEU A 78 6.92 13.23 -4.59
N LYS A 79 7.42 13.94 -5.60
CA LYS A 79 7.21 15.39 -5.78
C LYS A 79 6.13 15.69 -6.81
N SER A 80 6.07 14.92 -7.90
CA SER A 80 5.07 15.16 -8.94
C SER A 80 3.66 14.76 -8.50
N ARG A 81 2.67 15.32 -9.19
CA ARG A 81 1.24 14.93 -9.14
C ARG A 81 0.71 14.55 -10.52
N ASN A 82 1.58 14.54 -11.53
CA ASN A 82 1.29 13.94 -12.83
C ASN A 82 1.51 12.42 -12.73
N PHE A 83 0.55 11.65 -13.19
CA PHE A 83 0.57 10.19 -13.12
C PHE A 83 1.87 9.59 -13.69
N PHE A 84 2.27 9.97 -14.90
CA PHE A 84 3.44 9.36 -15.55
C PHE A 84 4.75 9.75 -14.86
N GLU A 85 4.87 11.00 -14.42
CA GLU A 85 6.03 11.45 -13.65
C GLU A 85 6.11 10.76 -12.28
N VAL A 86 4.98 10.51 -11.61
CA VAL A 86 4.93 9.73 -10.37
C VAL A 86 5.40 8.29 -10.60
N ILE A 87 4.98 7.65 -11.69
CA ILE A 87 5.45 6.30 -12.07
C ILE A 87 6.97 6.31 -12.29
N ASP A 88 7.50 7.32 -12.98
CA ASP A 88 8.93 7.45 -13.24
C ASP A 88 9.71 7.69 -11.93
N GLU A 89 9.24 8.59 -11.05
CA GLU A 89 9.85 8.85 -9.73
C GLU A 89 9.89 7.62 -8.82
N ILE A 90 8.87 6.75 -8.88
CA ILE A 90 8.86 5.48 -8.13
C ILE A 90 9.91 4.52 -8.72
N ARG A 91 9.98 4.40 -10.05
CA ARG A 91 10.93 3.50 -10.73
C ARG A 91 12.37 3.94 -10.57
N GLU A 92 12.66 5.23 -10.56
CA GLU A 92 14.00 5.78 -10.28
C GLU A 92 14.52 5.40 -8.88
N GLN A 93 13.63 5.03 -7.97
CA GLN A 93 13.95 4.56 -6.62
C GLN A 93 13.92 3.04 -6.49
N ASP A 94 13.83 2.30 -7.60
CA ASP A 94 13.60 0.85 -7.63
C ASP A 94 12.35 0.43 -6.82
N GLY A 95 11.37 1.33 -6.73
CA GLY A 95 10.15 1.15 -5.97
C GLY A 95 9.12 0.27 -6.67
N VAL A 96 8.15 -0.21 -5.90
CA VAL A 96 7.01 -0.99 -6.41
C VAL A 96 5.79 -0.09 -6.53
N ILE A 97 5.10 -0.18 -7.66
CA ILE A 97 3.93 0.64 -7.96
C ILE A 97 2.66 -0.16 -7.69
N VAL A 98 1.81 0.39 -6.85
CA VAL A 98 0.51 -0.19 -6.47
C VAL A 98 -0.61 0.71 -6.99
N LEU A 99 -1.65 0.10 -7.58
CA LEU A 99 -2.93 0.76 -7.83
C LEU A 99 -3.88 0.49 -6.65
N PRO A 100 -4.04 1.43 -5.69
CA PRO A 100 -4.94 1.29 -4.56
C PRO A 100 -6.39 1.48 -4.97
N HIS A 101 -7.30 0.76 -4.30
CA HIS A 101 -8.76 0.87 -4.39
C HIS A 101 -9.30 1.40 -5.74
N PRO A 102 -9.05 0.68 -6.86
CA PRO A 102 -9.13 1.25 -8.21
C PRO A 102 -10.49 1.88 -8.54
N TYR A 103 -11.58 1.35 -7.99
CA TYR A 103 -12.94 1.78 -8.30
C TYR A 103 -13.61 2.67 -7.24
N ARG A 104 -12.91 3.00 -6.14
CA ARG A 104 -13.47 3.85 -5.06
C ARG A 104 -13.45 5.34 -5.41
N ARG A 105 -12.59 5.75 -6.34
CA ARG A 105 -12.47 7.14 -6.81
C ARG A 105 -12.87 7.25 -8.27
N LYS A 106 -13.27 8.46 -8.67
CA LYS A 106 -13.63 8.76 -10.07
C LYS A 106 -12.37 8.81 -10.93
N CYS A 107 -11.95 7.66 -11.46
CA CYS A 107 -10.85 7.49 -12.41
C CYS A 107 -11.22 6.43 -13.47
N ASN A 108 -10.31 6.14 -14.40
CA ASN A 108 -10.46 5.05 -15.38
C ASN A 108 -9.34 4.01 -15.18
N PRO A 109 -9.50 3.06 -14.25
CA PRO A 109 -8.46 2.09 -13.89
C PRO A 109 -7.91 1.29 -15.07
N GLU A 110 -8.75 0.99 -16.05
CA GLU A 110 -8.41 0.24 -17.25
C GLU A 110 -7.35 0.93 -18.11
N GLU A 111 -7.28 2.26 -18.08
CA GLU A 111 -6.27 3.03 -18.82
C GLU A 111 -4.89 3.02 -18.14
N ILE A 112 -4.86 2.86 -16.82
CA ILE A 112 -3.64 3.04 -16.00
C ILE A 112 -3.08 1.74 -15.44
N VAL A 113 -3.87 0.67 -15.34
CA VAL A 113 -3.44 -0.62 -14.76
C VAL A 113 -2.22 -1.21 -15.48
N GLY A 114 -2.02 -0.91 -16.76
CA GLY A 114 -0.86 -1.37 -17.53
C GLY A 114 0.48 -0.92 -16.94
N TYR A 115 0.52 0.22 -16.24
CA TYR A 115 1.74 0.87 -15.75
C TYR A 115 2.15 0.45 -14.33
N VAL A 116 1.28 -0.22 -13.58
CA VAL A 116 1.51 -0.62 -12.18
C VAL A 116 2.02 -2.06 -12.07
N ASP A 117 2.57 -2.42 -10.92
CA ASP A 117 3.05 -3.78 -10.64
C ASP A 117 1.99 -4.62 -9.91
N LEU A 118 1.32 -3.99 -8.95
CA LEU A 118 0.34 -4.62 -8.05
C LEU A 118 -1.01 -3.90 -8.13
N VAL A 119 -2.08 -4.65 -7.93
CA VAL A 119 -3.45 -4.10 -7.84
C VAL A 119 -4.04 -4.46 -6.48
N GLU A 120 -4.55 -3.48 -5.76
CA GLU A 120 -5.30 -3.70 -4.53
C GLU A 120 -6.71 -4.21 -4.88
N VAL A 121 -6.89 -5.53 -4.77
CA VAL A 121 -8.14 -6.21 -5.15
C VAL A 121 -9.17 -6.25 -4.02
N ILE A 122 -8.70 -6.16 -2.77
CA ILE A 122 -9.54 -6.01 -1.60
C ILE A 122 -9.03 -4.82 -0.78
N ASN A 123 -9.88 -3.80 -0.67
CA ASN A 123 -9.70 -2.67 0.22
C ASN A 123 -10.84 -2.67 1.25
N SER A 124 -10.53 -2.65 2.55
CA SER A 124 -11.55 -2.79 3.60
C SER A 124 -12.54 -1.62 3.70
N ARG A 125 -12.20 -0.49 3.09
CA ARG A 125 -13.04 0.71 3.04
C ARG A 125 -13.79 0.85 1.71
N SER A 126 -13.57 -0.07 0.77
CA SER A 126 -14.33 -0.17 -0.48
C SER A 126 -15.50 -1.14 -0.31
N ASN A 127 -16.57 -0.93 -1.08
CA ASN A 127 -17.72 -1.83 -1.06
C ASN A 127 -17.48 -3.10 -1.89
N ASP A 128 -18.33 -4.12 -1.71
CA ASP A 128 -18.19 -5.42 -2.37
C ASP A 128 -18.13 -5.32 -3.91
N MET A 129 -18.86 -4.38 -4.50
CA MET A 129 -18.89 -4.19 -5.95
C MET A 129 -17.56 -3.60 -6.45
N GLU A 130 -17.00 -2.62 -5.74
CA GLU A 130 -15.70 -2.03 -6.03
C GLU A 130 -14.58 -3.08 -5.96
N ASN A 131 -14.56 -3.89 -4.90
CA ASN A 131 -13.60 -4.99 -4.76
C ASN A 131 -13.78 -6.06 -5.86
N THR A 132 -15.03 -6.43 -6.19
CA THR A 132 -15.32 -7.36 -7.30
C THR A 132 -14.80 -6.83 -8.65
N TYR A 133 -14.90 -5.53 -8.91
CA TYR A 133 -14.33 -4.94 -10.12
C TYR A 133 -12.80 -4.89 -10.09
N ALA A 134 -12.19 -4.59 -8.94
CA ALA A 134 -10.74 -4.60 -8.77
C ALA A 134 -10.14 -6.00 -9.02
N GLU A 135 -10.77 -7.06 -8.51
CA GLU A 135 -10.39 -8.46 -8.80
C GLU A 135 -10.44 -8.78 -10.29
N LYS A 136 -11.53 -8.37 -10.98
CA LYS A 136 -11.67 -8.56 -12.43
C LYS A 136 -10.60 -7.82 -13.21
N LEU A 137 -10.34 -6.55 -12.86
CA LEU A 137 -9.30 -5.73 -13.48
C LEU A 137 -7.92 -6.39 -13.34
N CYS A 138 -7.58 -6.86 -12.14
CA CYS A 138 -6.32 -7.57 -11.87
C CYS A 138 -6.20 -8.84 -12.73
N GLY A 139 -7.27 -9.64 -12.81
CA GLY A 139 -7.31 -10.85 -13.64
C GLY A 139 -7.17 -10.59 -15.14
N MET A 140 -7.74 -9.50 -15.65
CA MET A 140 -7.65 -9.11 -17.06
C MET A 140 -6.30 -8.50 -17.44
N SER A 141 -5.58 -7.91 -16.48
CA SER A 141 -4.32 -7.20 -16.70
C SER A 141 -3.07 -8.04 -16.36
N ASN A 142 -3.26 -9.27 -15.88
CA ASN A 142 -2.18 -10.18 -15.44
C ASN A 142 -1.23 -9.53 -14.41
N LYS A 143 -1.76 -8.64 -13.57
CA LYS A 143 -1.03 -8.02 -12.46
C LYS A 143 -1.14 -8.91 -11.22
N LYS A 144 -0.26 -8.69 -10.25
CA LYS A 144 -0.30 -9.44 -9.00
C LYS A 144 -1.31 -8.79 -8.04
N PRO A 145 -2.22 -9.56 -7.44
CA PRO A 145 -3.17 -9.03 -6.48
C PRO A 145 -2.49 -8.78 -5.13
N ILE A 146 -2.89 -7.70 -4.47
CA ILE A 146 -2.68 -7.47 -3.05
C ILE A 146 -3.99 -6.99 -2.40
N THR A 147 -3.97 -6.86 -1.09
CA THR A 147 -5.06 -6.32 -0.30
C THR A 147 -4.52 -5.29 0.69
N GLY A 148 -5.37 -4.39 1.14
CA GLY A 148 -5.02 -3.35 2.11
C GLY A 148 -6.17 -3.00 3.02
N SER A 149 -5.84 -2.73 4.29
CA SER A 149 -6.85 -2.26 5.24
C SER A 149 -7.32 -0.85 4.92
N ASP A 150 -6.43 -0.02 4.34
CA ASP A 150 -6.61 1.42 4.23
C ASP A 150 -6.99 2.01 5.60
N ALA A 151 -6.29 1.54 6.63
CA ALA A 151 -6.61 1.84 8.01
C ALA A 151 -6.29 3.30 8.33
N HIS A 152 -7.29 4.03 8.82
CA HIS A 152 -7.17 5.37 9.35
C HIS A 152 -7.14 5.37 10.89
N ALA A 153 -7.56 4.28 11.51
CA ALA A 153 -7.47 4.05 12.96
C ALA A 153 -6.75 2.72 13.28
N CYS A 154 -6.02 2.66 14.40
CA CYS A 154 -5.28 1.46 14.80
C CYS A 154 -6.14 0.17 14.89
N PHE A 155 -7.44 0.29 15.19
CA PHE A 155 -8.33 -0.87 15.26
C PHE A 155 -8.73 -1.41 13.87
N GLU A 156 -8.52 -0.65 12.79
CA GLU A 156 -8.79 -1.07 11.41
C GLU A 156 -7.63 -1.88 10.81
N ILE A 157 -6.39 -1.64 11.26
CA ILE A 157 -5.18 -2.33 10.75
C ILE A 157 -5.38 -3.84 10.61
N GLY A 158 -4.99 -4.42 9.47
CA GLY A 158 -5.12 -5.85 9.21
C GLY A 158 -6.57 -6.34 9.00
N SER A 159 -7.55 -5.45 8.80
CA SER A 159 -8.90 -5.83 8.37
C SER A 159 -8.92 -6.49 6.99
N ALA A 160 -7.93 -6.18 6.15
CA ALA A 160 -7.56 -6.95 4.98
C ALA A 160 -6.04 -7.11 4.97
N ILE A 161 -5.58 -8.33 4.67
CA ILE A 161 -4.17 -8.69 4.61
C ILE A 161 -3.89 -9.56 3.40
N THR A 162 -2.69 -9.42 2.85
CA THR A 162 -2.17 -10.36 1.86
C THR A 162 -1.39 -11.42 2.62
N GLU A 163 -1.75 -12.69 2.45
CA GLU A 163 -0.99 -13.80 3.01
C GLU A 163 -0.11 -14.42 1.93
N MET A 164 1.20 -14.46 2.19
CA MET A 164 2.16 -15.22 1.36
C MET A 164 2.72 -16.37 2.18
N ASN A 165 2.68 -17.57 1.61
CA ASN A 165 3.29 -18.74 2.20
C ASN A 165 4.82 -18.63 2.13
N GLU A 166 5.51 -19.16 3.14
CA GLU A 166 6.94 -19.38 3.03
C GLU A 166 7.20 -20.39 1.91
N TYR A 167 7.97 -19.98 0.92
CA TYR A 167 8.53 -20.91 -0.07
C TYR A 167 9.97 -21.15 0.34
N SER A 168 10.27 -22.36 0.78
CA SER A 168 11.64 -22.87 0.91
C SER A 168 12.02 -23.61 -0.35
N ASN A 169 13.29 -23.56 -0.73
CA ASN A 169 13.84 -24.44 -1.75
C ASN A 169 14.77 -25.47 -1.09
N ASP A 170 15.03 -26.61 -1.75
CA ASP A 170 15.88 -27.68 -1.20
C ASP A 170 17.35 -27.25 -0.98
N LEU A 171 17.72 -26.04 -1.40
CA LEU A 171 19.03 -25.42 -1.13
C LEU A 171 19.11 -24.74 0.24
N ASP A 172 18.01 -24.62 0.97
CA ASP A 172 17.93 -23.98 2.30
C ASP A 172 18.14 -24.99 3.46
N LYS A 173 18.67 -26.20 3.17
CA LYS A 173 19.04 -27.23 4.16
C LYS A 173 20.55 -27.41 4.30
#